data_AF-A0AAN4UUV3-F1
#
_entry.id   AF-A0AAN4UUV3-F1
#
_cell.length_a   1.000
_cell.length_b   1.000
_cell.length_c   1.000
_cell.angle_alpha   90.00
_cell.angle_beta   90.00
_cell.angle_gamma   90.00
#
_symmetry.space_group_name_H-M   'P 1'
#
loop_
_entity.id
_entity.type
_entity.pdbx_description
1 polymer ?
#
loop_
_entity_poly.entity_id
_entity_poly.type
_entity_poly.pdbx_seq_one_letter_code
_entity_poly.pdbx_strand_id
1 'polypeptide(L)'
;MIHMKKRTNVNRQPFLVGAFAAVSALTVAAVPALAFTGQQYEAQAKVSLPQAEAAVAKAVPGGRITDRELEKEKGGSGLRYSFDVKVHGKTREIGVDAKTGKVLENSVEGANAD
;
A
#
# COMPACT_ATOMS: atom_id res chain seq x y z
N MET A 1 41.21 -12.19 -34.54
CA MET A 1 40.41 -10.96 -34.60
C MET A 1 39.60 -10.87 -33.30
N ILE A 2 40.29 -10.46 -32.23
CA ILE A 2 40.15 -9.23 -31.43
C ILE A 2 38.89 -9.14 -30.54
N HIS A 3 39.19 -8.74 -29.30
CA HIS A 3 38.38 -8.06 -28.28
C HIS A 3 37.67 -8.94 -27.23
N MET A 4 38.32 -9.17 -26.09
CA MET A 4 38.42 -8.27 -24.90
C MET A 4 37.17 -8.27 -24.02
N LYS A 5 37.22 -9.19 -23.06
CA LYS A 5 36.88 -9.06 -21.64
C LYS A 5 36.67 -7.62 -21.14
N LYS A 6 35.54 -7.36 -20.47
CA LYS A 6 35.53 -6.50 -19.29
C LYS A 6 34.82 -7.20 -18.13
N ARG A 7 35.59 -7.36 -17.07
CA ARG A 7 35.21 -7.83 -15.73
C ARG A 7 34.62 -6.64 -14.97
N THR A 8 33.67 -6.91 -14.09
CA THR A 8 33.45 -6.27 -12.79
C THR A 8 32.28 -7.01 -12.13
N ASN A 9 32.21 -7.32 -10.84
CA ASN A 9 33.14 -7.31 -9.73
C ASN A 9 32.50 -8.28 -8.71
N VAL A 10 33.28 -9.21 -8.17
CA VAL A 10 32.85 -10.16 -7.14
C VAL A 10 33.02 -9.48 -5.79
N ASN A 11 31.93 -9.31 -5.03
CA ASN A 11 32.02 -9.18 -3.58
C ASN A 11 31.32 -10.37 -2.93
N ARG A 12 32.06 -11.49 -2.82
CA ARG A 12 31.64 -12.69 -2.09
C ARG A 12 32.23 -12.61 -0.70
N GLN A 13 31.38 -12.28 0.28
CA GLN A 13 31.65 -12.54 1.68
C GLN A 13 31.27 -14.00 1.97
N PRO A 14 32.20 -14.86 2.42
CA PRO A 14 31.92 -16.26 2.73
C PRO A 14 31.41 -16.39 4.16
N PHE A 15 30.10 -16.54 4.36
CA PHE A 15 29.58 -17.13 5.58
C PHE A 15 29.33 -18.61 5.34
N LEU A 16 30.34 -19.40 5.67
CA LEU A 16 30.20 -20.84 5.84
C LEU A 16 29.48 -21.14 7.16
N VAL A 17 28.98 -22.38 7.22
CA VAL A 17 28.61 -23.19 8.39
C VAL A 17 27.11 -23.26 8.72
N GLY A 18 26.59 -24.50 8.65
CA GLY A 18 25.43 -24.93 9.44
C GLY A 18 24.49 -25.88 8.71
N ALA A 19 24.82 -27.17 8.67
CA ALA A 19 23.94 -28.23 8.17
C ALA A 19 22.94 -28.71 9.25
N PHE A 20 21.84 -29.30 8.77
CA PHE A 20 20.81 -30.12 9.47
C PHE A 20 19.76 -29.44 10.35
N ALA A 21 18.55 -29.27 9.79
CA ALA A 21 17.30 -29.86 10.32
C ALA A 21 16.15 -29.61 9.33
N ALA A 22 15.42 -30.67 8.97
CA ALA A 22 14.22 -30.57 8.14
C ALA A 22 13.14 -29.76 8.89
N VAL A 23 12.84 -28.56 8.39
CA VAL A 23 11.70 -27.76 8.83
C VAL A 23 10.70 -27.74 7.68
N SER A 24 9.53 -28.31 7.92
CA SER A 24 8.34 -28.24 7.07
C SER A 24 8.18 -26.83 6.52
N ALA A 25 8.17 -26.68 5.19
CA ALA A 25 8.01 -25.40 4.54
C ALA A 25 6.63 -24.82 4.84
N LEU A 26 6.49 -24.03 5.91
CA LEU A 26 5.49 -22.97 5.93
C LEU A 26 5.94 -21.94 4.90
N THR A 27 5.43 -22.06 3.68
CA THR A 27 5.49 -20.98 2.72
C THR A 27 4.60 -19.85 3.25
N VAL A 28 5.17 -19.00 4.09
CA VAL A 28 4.55 -17.70 4.38
C VAL A 28 4.67 -16.92 3.07
N ALA A 29 3.58 -16.89 2.31
CA ALA A 29 3.48 -15.99 1.18
C ALA A 29 3.70 -14.58 1.75
N ALA A 30 4.82 -13.96 1.38
CA ALA A 30 5.10 -12.58 1.74
C ALA A 30 4.05 -11.71 1.03
N VAL A 31 2.97 -11.40 1.74
CA VAL A 31 2.06 -10.34 1.32
C VAL A 31 2.88 -9.05 1.38
N PRO A 32 3.07 -8.33 0.26
CA PRO A 32 3.71 -7.03 0.33
C PRO A 32 2.86 -6.17 1.27
N ALA A 33 3.49 -5.67 2.34
CA ALA A 33 2.88 -4.65 3.16
C ALA A 33 2.70 -3.42 2.26
N LEU A 34 1.45 -3.15 1.86
CA LEU A 34 1.12 -1.88 1.22
C LEU A 34 1.53 -0.79 2.21
N ALA A 35 2.42 0.09 1.78
CA ALA A 35 2.98 1.11 2.65
C ALA A 35 1.88 2.10 3.00
N PHE A 36 1.40 2.06 4.25
CA PHE A 36 0.48 3.07 4.75
C PHE A 36 1.28 4.33 5.08
N THR A 37 1.17 5.35 4.24
CA THR A 37 1.80 6.65 4.46
C THR A 37 0.92 7.51 5.36
N GLY A 38 1.48 8.55 5.99
CA GLY A 38 0.67 9.45 6.81
C GLY A 38 0.53 9.11 8.29
N GLN A 39 1.27 8.10 8.78
CA GLN A 39 1.20 7.62 10.17
C GLN A 39 1.35 8.73 11.22
N GLN A 40 2.13 9.79 10.93
CA GLN A 40 2.24 10.96 11.82
C GLN A 40 0.91 11.67 12.13
N TYR A 41 -0.14 11.44 11.33
CA TYR A 41 -1.45 12.05 11.52
C TYR A 41 -2.46 11.11 12.20
N GLU A 42 -2.12 9.85 12.47
CA GLU A 42 -3.05 8.89 13.09
C GLU A 42 -3.63 9.38 14.41
N ALA A 43 -2.82 10.05 15.24
CA ALA A 43 -3.26 10.61 16.52
C ALA A 43 -4.34 11.70 16.38
N GLN A 44 -4.52 12.27 15.19
CA GLN A 44 -5.55 13.27 14.89
C GLN A 44 -6.83 12.65 14.32
N ALA A 45 -6.76 11.39 13.88
CA ALA A 45 -7.90 10.64 13.37
C ALA A 45 -8.79 10.15 14.52
N LYS A 46 -10.10 10.17 14.30
CA LYS A 46 -11.09 9.54 15.19
C LYS A 46 -11.63 8.23 14.62
N VAL A 47 -11.55 8.11 13.30
CA VAL A 47 -11.86 6.90 12.54
C VAL A 47 -10.57 6.12 12.40
N SER A 48 -10.60 4.85 12.76
CA SER A 48 -9.48 3.95 12.55
C SER A 48 -9.36 3.53 11.08
N LEU A 49 -8.16 3.14 10.65
CA LEU A 49 -7.94 2.62 9.29
C LEU A 49 -8.91 1.46 8.94
N PRO A 50 -9.16 0.45 9.79
CA PRO A 50 -10.14 -0.60 9.50
C PRO A 50 -11.58 -0.10 9.31
N GLN A 51 -11.99 0.94 10.03
CA GLN A 51 -13.32 1.55 9.85
C GLN A 51 -13.41 2.28 8.50
N ALA A 52 -12.34 2.97 8.10
CA ALA A 52 -12.24 3.59 6.78
C ALA A 52 -12.24 2.53 5.67
N GLU A 53 -11.48 1.43 5.81
CA GLU A 53 -11.51 0.30 4.88
C GLU A 53 -12.92 -0.31 4.74
N ALA A 54 -13.68 -0.40 5.84
CA ALA A 54 -15.06 -0.85 5.80
C ALA A 54 -15.99 0.12 5.05
N ALA A 55 -15.74 1.43 5.13
CA ALA A 55 -16.46 2.42 4.31
C ALA A 55 -16.11 2.27 2.82
N VAL A 56 -14.84 2.04 2.49
CA VAL A 56 -14.38 1.78 1.12
C VAL A 56 -15.01 0.51 0.56
N ALA A 57 -15.02 -0.60 1.31
CA ALA A 57 -15.61 -1.86 0.87
C ALA A 57 -17.12 -1.74 0.56
N LYS A 58 -17.83 -0.85 1.28
CA LYS A 58 -19.24 -0.53 1.00
C LYS A 58 -19.38 0.37 -0.23
N ALA A 59 -18.49 1.34 -0.42
CA ALA A 59 -18.52 2.28 -1.53
C ALA A 59 -18.13 1.62 -2.87
N VAL A 60 -17.24 0.64 -2.84
CA VAL A 60 -16.75 -0.10 -4.01
C VAL A 60 -16.80 -1.62 -3.75
N PRO A 61 -17.99 -2.25 -3.80
CA PRO A 61 -18.13 -3.69 -3.61
C PRO A 61 -17.29 -4.48 -4.63
N GLY A 62 -16.55 -5.48 -4.15
CA GLY A 62 -15.66 -6.30 -5.00
C GLY A 62 -14.37 -5.58 -5.44
N GLY A 63 -14.13 -4.35 -4.97
CA GLY A 63 -12.88 -3.64 -5.17
C GLY A 63 -11.74 -4.18 -4.31
N ARG A 64 -10.51 -4.10 -4.83
CA ARG A 64 -9.29 -4.39 -4.09
C ARG A 64 -8.56 -3.09 -3.80
N ILE A 65 -8.38 -2.77 -2.52
CA ILE A 65 -7.53 -1.65 -2.11
C ILE A 65 -6.09 -1.97 -2.51
N THR A 66 -5.47 -1.06 -3.27
CA THR A 66 -4.09 -1.16 -3.75
C THR A 66 -3.18 -0.12 -3.12
N ASP A 67 -3.72 0.98 -2.63
CA ASP A 67 -2.95 1.96 -1.85
C ASP A 67 -3.79 2.63 -0.76
N ARG A 68 -3.11 3.17 0.25
CA ARG A 68 -3.69 3.75 1.46
C ARG A 68 -2.81 4.86 2.01
N GLU A 69 -3.35 6.05 2.10
CA GLU A 69 -2.67 7.19 2.70
C GLU A 69 -3.55 7.86 3.76
N LEU A 70 -2.90 8.54 4.72
CA LEU A 70 -3.58 9.46 5.64
C LEU A 70 -2.94 10.84 5.51
N GLU A 71 -3.73 11.84 5.15
CA GLU A 71 -3.19 13.13 4.74
C GLU A 71 -4.07 14.31 5.14
N LYS A 72 -3.46 15.50 5.12
CA LYS A 72 -4.16 16.76 5.30
C LYS A 72 -4.53 17.34 3.94
N GLU A 73 -5.77 17.15 3.57
CA GLU A 73 -6.33 17.69 2.33
C GLU A 73 -7.49 18.66 2.64
N LYS A 74 -7.87 19.52 1.69
CA LYS A 74 -9.05 20.37 1.84
C LYS A 74 -10.32 19.55 1.73
N GLY A 75 -11.36 19.96 2.46
CA GLY A 75 -12.65 19.26 2.49
C GLY A 75 -12.86 18.49 3.79
N GLY A 76 -14.13 18.24 4.12
CA GLY A 76 -14.51 17.61 5.38
C GLY A 76 -13.89 18.31 6.60
N SER A 77 -13.21 17.52 7.42
CA SER A 77 -12.53 17.94 8.64
C SER A 77 -11.04 18.31 8.45
N GLY A 78 -10.55 18.32 7.20
CA GLY A 78 -9.17 18.62 6.85
C GLY A 78 -8.18 17.48 7.10
N LEU A 79 -8.67 16.27 7.36
CA LEU A 79 -7.89 15.04 7.50
C LEU A 79 -8.63 13.89 6.80
N ARG A 80 -7.97 13.25 5.84
CA ARG A 80 -8.59 12.29 4.92
C ARG A 80 -7.73 11.04 4.82
N TYR A 81 -8.38 9.88 4.85
CA TYR A 81 -7.81 8.67 4.27
C TYR A 81 -8.06 8.68 2.76
N SER A 82 -7.01 8.53 1.96
CA SER A 82 -7.14 8.29 0.52
C SER A 82 -6.86 6.83 0.21
N PHE A 83 -7.67 6.26 -0.69
CA PHE A 83 -7.58 4.86 -1.08
C PHE A 83 -7.66 4.70 -2.58
N ASP A 84 -6.66 4.04 -3.15
CA ASP A 84 -6.75 3.49 -4.49
C ASP A 84 -7.42 2.14 -4.45
N VAL A 85 -8.47 1.97 -5.26
CA VAL A 85 -9.27 0.75 -5.31
C VAL A 85 -9.37 0.26 -6.74
N LYS A 86 -8.72 -0.87 -7.03
CA LYS A 86 -8.87 -1.56 -8.31
C LYS A 86 -10.19 -2.33 -8.36
N VAL A 87 -11.04 -2.00 -9.33
CA VAL A 87 -12.32 -2.67 -9.56
C VAL A 87 -12.63 -2.68 -11.06
N HIS A 88 -13.04 -3.84 -11.60
CA HIS A 88 -13.37 -4.00 -13.03
C HIS A 88 -12.32 -3.44 -14.01
N GLY A 89 -11.03 -3.61 -13.70
CA GLY A 89 -9.93 -3.15 -14.55
C GLY A 89 -9.66 -1.64 -14.52
N LYS A 90 -10.31 -0.89 -13.63
CA LYS A 90 -10.08 0.54 -13.39
C LYS A 90 -9.63 0.78 -11.96
N THR A 91 -8.85 1.83 -11.71
CA THR A 91 -8.62 2.34 -10.36
C THR A 91 -9.65 3.42 -10.05
N ARG A 92 -10.18 3.37 -8.82
CA ARG A 92 -11.01 4.41 -8.25
C ARG A 92 -10.30 4.99 -7.04
N GLU A 93 -10.32 6.30 -6.94
CA GLU A 93 -9.87 6.99 -5.74
C GLU A 93 -11.07 7.19 -4.81
N ILE A 94 -10.93 6.74 -3.55
CA ILE A 94 -11.94 6.88 -2.51
C ILE A 94 -11.36 7.68 -1.34
N GLY A 95 -11.93 8.86 -1.09
CA GLY A 95 -11.60 9.70 0.05
C GLY A 95 -12.54 9.47 1.22
N VAL A 96 -12.02 9.19 2.41
CA VAL A 96 -12.80 9.05 3.65
C VAL A 96 -12.33 10.04 4.70
N ASP A 97 -13.23 10.85 5.23
CA ASP A 97 -12.92 11.78 6.32
C ASP A 97 -12.46 11.03 7.58
N ALA A 98 -11.24 11.30 8.04
CA ALA A 98 -10.61 10.56 9.13
C ALA A 98 -11.17 10.89 10.52
N LYS A 99 -12.08 11.87 10.64
CA LYS A 99 -12.72 12.23 11.93
C LYS A 99 -14.19 11.86 12.00
N THR A 100 -14.86 11.72 10.86
CA THR A 100 -16.31 11.49 10.76
C THR A 100 -16.68 10.20 10.04
N GLY A 101 -15.77 9.66 9.23
CA GLY A 101 -15.97 8.43 8.45
C GLY A 101 -16.81 8.63 7.19
N LYS A 102 -17.15 9.88 6.87
CA LYS A 102 -17.92 10.23 5.68
C LYS A 102 -17.06 10.05 4.44
N VAL A 103 -17.61 9.42 3.41
CA VAL A 103 -17.00 9.40 2.07
C VAL A 103 -17.06 10.83 1.49
N LEU A 104 -15.89 11.36 1.16
CA LEU A 104 -15.67 12.67 0.57
C LEU A 104 -15.49 12.58 -0.95
N GLU A 105 -14.91 11.48 -1.44
CA GLU A 105 -14.62 11.27 -2.86
C GLU A 105 -14.90 9.82 -3.28
N ASN A 106 -15.38 9.65 -4.51
CA ASN A 106 -15.45 8.38 -5.21
C ASN A 106 -15.38 8.63 -6.73
N SER A 107 -14.16 8.70 -7.23
CA SER A 107 -13.87 9.09 -8.61
C SER A 107 -13.15 7.95 -9.33
N VAL A 108 -13.24 7.90 -10.67
CA VAL A 108 -12.27 7.11 -11.44
C VAL A 108 -10.97 7.89 -11.43
N GLU A 109 -9.88 7.21 -11.12
CA GLU A 109 -8.57 7.87 -11.05
C GLU A 109 -8.19 8.48 -12.41
N GLY A 110 -7.75 9.73 -12.37
CA GLY A 110 -7.43 10.52 -13.56
C GLY A 110 -6.09 10.13 -14.18
N ALA A 111 -5.79 10.68 -15.36
CA ALA A 111 -4.50 10.46 -16.03
C ALA A 111 -3.28 11.06 -15.29
N ASN A 112 -3.53 11.84 -14.24
CA ASN A 112 -2.53 12.31 -13.28
C ASN A 112 -2.85 11.62 -11.95
N ALA A 113 -2.41 10.38 -11.79
CA ALA A 113 -2.33 9.72 -10.49
C ALA A 113 -1.06 10.23 -9.79
N ASP A 114 -1.15 10.54 -8.49
CA ASP A 114 -0.02 11.02 -7.68
C ASP A 114 1.06 9.94 -7.44
#